data_AF-A0A969UDG5-F1
#
_entry.id   AF-A0A969UDG5-F1
#
_cell.length_a   1.000
_cell.length_b   1.000
_cell.length_c   1.000
_cell.angle_alpha   90.00
_cell.angle_beta   90.00
_cell.angle_gamma   90.00
#
_symmetry.space_group_name_H-M   'P 1'
#
loop_
_entity.id
_entity.type
_entity.pdbx_description
1 polymer ?
#
loop_
_entity_poly.entity_id
_entity_poly.type
_entity_poly.pdbx_seq_one_letter_code
_entity_poly.pdbx_strand_id
1 'polypeptide(L)'
;MSRIVDGLPDFHYGRMDVKFENLAALEAGQNLEIVEINGASAESIHIWDKRARLLDAWRTLMWQYRTLFALGNVQRALGHRSPGLAKLIHHWRLERKLTRHYPLTD
;
A
#
# COMPACT_ATOMS: atom_id res chain seq x y z
N MET A 1 -4.38 18.66 -3.73
CA MET A 1 -3.82 17.29 -3.73
C MET A 1 -2.94 17.02 -2.48
N SER A 2 -3.23 17.63 -1.32
CA SER A 2 -2.28 17.74 -0.19
C SER A 2 -2.98 17.70 1.19
N ARG A 3 -3.93 16.80 1.40
CA ARG A 3 -4.53 16.57 2.73
C ARG A 3 -4.68 15.09 3.10
N ILE A 4 -4.67 14.20 2.10
CA ILE A 4 -4.94 12.76 2.27
C ILE A 4 -3.75 12.06 2.95
N VAL A 5 -2.52 12.42 2.60
CA VAL A 5 -1.29 11.79 3.12
C VAL A 5 -0.70 12.51 4.34
N ASP A 6 -1.21 13.68 4.71
CA ASP A 6 -0.68 14.48 5.82
C ASP A 6 -0.77 13.74 7.15
N GLY A 7 -1.77 12.84 7.30
CA GLY A 7 -1.92 11.96 8.45
C GLY A 7 -1.01 10.72 8.45
N LEU A 8 -0.23 10.52 7.40
CA LEU A 8 0.66 9.37 7.20
C LEU A 8 2.10 9.84 6.96
N PRO A 9 2.76 10.41 7.98
CA PRO A 9 4.16 10.78 7.86
C PRO A 9 4.98 9.55 7.46
N ASP A 10 5.95 9.73 6.57
CA ASP A 10 6.84 8.69 6.05
C ASP A 10 6.16 7.58 5.21
N PHE A 11 4.95 7.84 4.69
CA PHE A 11 4.35 6.99 3.65
C PHE A 11 4.89 7.34 2.27
N HIS A 12 5.84 6.56 1.76
CA HIS A 12 6.52 6.82 0.49
C HIS A 12 5.99 5.99 -0.69
N TYR A 13 5.37 4.85 -0.43
CA TYR A 13 4.90 3.95 -1.48
C TYR A 13 3.78 3.04 -0.99
N GLY A 14 2.72 2.94 -1.78
CA GLY A 14 1.62 2.03 -1.56
C GLY A 14 0.42 2.41 -2.42
N ARG A 15 -0.73 1.83 -2.09
CA ARG A 15 -2.01 2.04 -2.77
C ARG A 15 -3.05 2.47 -1.74
N MET A 16 -4.06 3.20 -2.18
CA MET A 16 -5.18 3.59 -1.33
C MET A 16 -6.46 3.21 -2.05
N ASP A 17 -7.31 2.49 -1.34
CA ASP A 17 -8.64 2.16 -1.86
C ASP A 17 -9.59 3.23 -1.31
N VAL A 18 -10.23 3.95 -2.23
CA VAL A 18 -11.04 5.13 -1.91
C VAL A 18 -12.48 4.92 -2.37
N LYS A 19 -13.44 5.34 -1.54
CA LYS A 19 -14.84 5.51 -1.90
C LYS A 19 -15.08 6.94 -2.35
N PHE A 20 -15.92 7.08 -3.37
CA PHE A 20 -16.31 8.35 -3.96
C PHE A 20 -17.76 8.26 -4.45
N GLU A 21 -18.45 9.40 -4.51
CA GLU A 21 -19.86 9.45 -4.87
C GLU A 21 -20.09 9.30 -6.39
N ASN A 22 -19.27 9.95 -7.20
CA ASN A 22 -19.34 9.93 -8.66
C ASN A 22 -17.98 10.27 -9.30
N LEU A 23 -17.86 10.00 -10.60
CA LEU A 23 -16.59 10.16 -11.32
C LEU A 23 -16.09 11.62 -11.33
N ALA A 24 -17.00 12.58 -11.45
CA ALA A 24 -16.64 14.01 -11.43
C ALA A 24 -16.02 14.42 -10.08
N ALA A 25 -16.56 13.93 -8.97
CA ALA A 25 -16.00 14.14 -7.63
C ALA A 25 -14.62 13.48 -7.48
N LEU A 26 -14.43 12.28 -8.04
CA LEU A 26 -13.14 11.60 -8.06
C LEU A 26 -12.08 12.40 -8.82
N GLU A 27 -12.39 12.84 -10.04
CA GLU A 27 -11.49 13.62 -10.89
C GLU A 27 -11.14 14.97 -10.24
N ALA A 28 -12.09 15.59 -9.55
CA ALA A 28 -11.88 16.83 -8.80
C ALA A 28 -11.16 16.61 -7.45
N GLY A 29 -10.97 15.37 -7.01
CA GLY A 29 -10.37 15.01 -5.72
C GLY A 29 -11.22 15.45 -4.51
N GLN A 30 -12.54 15.47 -4.65
CA GLN A 30 -13.50 15.91 -3.63
C GLN A 30 -14.27 14.72 -3.05
N ASN A 31 -14.68 14.84 -1.78
CA ASN A 31 -15.51 13.84 -1.08
C ASN A 31 -14.96 12.40 -1.18
N LEU A 32 -13.64 12.26 -1.01
CA LEU A 32 -12.97 10.96 -0.99
C LEU A 32 -12.91 10.42 0.43
N GLU A 33 -13.33 9.17 0.62
CA GLU A 33 -13.16 8.41 1.87
C GLU A 33 -12.12 7.30 1.64
N ILE A 34 -11.06 7.27 2.44
CA ILE A 34 -10.05 6.21 2.38
C ILE A 34 -10.59 5.00 3.16
N VAL A 35 -10.74 3.87 2.49
CA VAL A 35 -11.22 2.61 3.09
C VAL A 35 -10.06 1.72 3.51
N GLU A 36 -8.99 1.68 2.71
CA GLU A 36 -7.82 0.86 2.99
C GLU A 36 -6.54 1.56 2.50
N ILE A 37 -5.46 1.40 3.27
CA ILE A 37 -4.12 1.79 2.87
C ILE A 37 -3.29 0.52 2.73
N ASN A 38 -2.86 0.28 1.51
CA ASN A 38 -2.11 -0.88 1.09
C ASN A 38 -0.62 -0.50 1.04
N GLY A 39 0.19 -1.11 1.90
CA GLY A 39 1.62 -0.80 2.00
C GLY A 39 2.48 -1.35 0.86
N ALA A 40 3.79 -1.33 1.06
CA ALA A 40 4.79 -1.77 0.08
C ALA A 40 4.61 -3.20 -0.46
N SER A 41 3.94 -4.09 0.27
CA SER A 41 3.70 -5.47 -0.14
C SER A 41 2.47 -5.66 -1.03
N ALA A 42 1.65 -4.63 -1.24
CA ALA A 42 0.44 -4.76 -2.05
C ALA A 42 0.77 -4.85 -3.54
N GLU A 43 0.29 -5.90 -4.20
CA GLU A 43 0.47 -6.07 -5.63
C GLU A 43 -0.41 -5.10 -6.43
N SER A 44 0.02 -4.75 -7.64
CA SER A 44 -0.75 -3.87 -8.52
C SER A 44 -2.01 -4.58 -9.03
N ILE A 45 -3.19 -4.08 -8.70
CA ILE A 45 -4.48 -4.74 -9.02
C ILE A 45 -4.68 -5.01 -10.51
N HIS A 46 -4.07 -4.22 -11.40
CA HIS A 46 -4.23 -4.39 -12.85
C HIS A 46 -3.52 -5.63 -13.40
N ILE A 47 -2.61 -6.26 -12.64
CA ILE A 47 -1.98 -7.52 -13.07
C ILE A 47 -2.97 -8.69 -13.03
N TRP A 48 -4.08 -8.54 -12.31
CA TRP A 48 -5.14 -9.54 -12.17
C TRP A 48 -6.26 -9.39 -13.21
N ASP A 49 -6.13 -8.45 -14.16
CA ASP A 49 -7.05 -8.35 -15.29
C ASP A 49 -7.00 -9.65 -16.12
N LYS A 50 -8.17 -10.23 -16.43
CA LYS A 50 -8.29 -11.45 -17.25
C LYS A 50 -7.67 -11.30 -18.65
N ARG A 51 -7.49 -10.06 -19.12
CA ARG A 51 -6.86 -9.71 -20.40
C ARG A 51 -5.37 -9.45 -20.27
N ALA A 52 -4.83 -9.32 -19.05
CA ALA A 52 -3.40 -9.12 -18.83
C ALA A 52 -2.64 -10.38 -19.23
N ARG A 53 -1.55 -10.21 -19.98
CA ARG A 53 -0.65 -11.32 -20.29
C ARG A 53 0.28 -11.53 -19.11
N LEU A 54 0.67 -12.79 -18.87
CA LEU A 54 1.61 -13.13 -17.81
C LEU A 54 2.91 -12.31 -17.86
N LEU A 55 3.42 -12.04 -19.07
CA LEU A 55 4.62 -11.21 -19.25
C LEU A 55 4.43 -9.77 -18.78
N ASP A 56 3.24 -9.19 -18.97
CA ASP A 56 2.93 -7.81 -18.57
C ASP A 56 2.74 -7.72 -17.05
N ALA A 57 2.12 -8.74 -16.45
CA ALA A 57 2.06 -8.90 -15.00
C ALA A 57 3.47 -9.00 -14.40
N TRP A 58 4.34 -9.85 -14.97
CA TRP A 58 5.71 -10.02 -14.50
C TRP A 58 6.53 -8.72 -14.62
N ARG A 59 6.44 -8.01 -15.75
CA ARG A 59 7.09 -6.71 -15.95
C ARG A 59 6.64 -5.69 -14.91
N THR A 60 5.33 -5.65 -14.63
CA THR A 60 4.77 -4.77 -13.60
C THR A 60 5.36 -5.08 -12.23
N LEU A 61 5.39 -6.36 -11.83
CA LEU A 61 5.96 -6.77 -10.54
C LEU A 61 7.45 -6.43 -10.44
N MET A 62 8.23 -6.69 -11.48
CA MET A 62 9.65 -6.35 -11.49
C MET A 62 9.89 -4.84 -11.40
N TRP A 63 9.09 -4.03 -12.08
CA TRP A 63 9.13 -2.59 -11.95
C TRP A 63 8.80 -2.14 -10.52
N GLN A 64 7.75 -2.71 -9.91
CA GLN A 64 7.35 -2.42 -8.53
C GLN A 64 8.45 -2.79 -7.53
N TYR A 65 9.03 -3.99 -7.62
CA TYR A 65 10.13 -4.36 -6.73
C TYR A 65 11.34 -3.46 -6.91
N ARG A 66 11.71 -3.12 -8.15
CA ARG A 66 12.82 -2.18 -8.40
C ARG A 66 12.58 -0.83 -7.72
N THR A 67 11.37 -0.29 -7.81
CA THR A 67 10.99 0.95 -7.14
C THR A 67 11.08 0.82 -5.62
N LEU A 68 10.57 -0.27 -5.04
CA LEU A 68 10.66 -0.55 -3.61
C LEU A 68 12.11 -0.64 -3.11
N PHE A 69 12.98 -1.32 -3.84
CA PHE A 69 14.40 -1.41 -3.48
C PHE A 69 15.12 -0.06 -3.59
N ALA A 70 14.79 0.75 -4.60
CA ALA A 70 15.33 2.10 -4.75
C ALA A 70 14.93 3.00 -3.58
N LEU A 71 13.64 3.01 -3.22
CA LEU A 71 13.13 3.75 -2.07
C LEU A 71 13.74 3.23 -0.76
N GLY A 72 13.80 1.91 -0.57
CA GLY A 72 14.46 1.30 0.58
C GLY A 72 15.92 1.72 0.70
N ASN A 73 16.63 1.88 -0.42
CA ASN A 73 18.00 2.37 -0.42
C ASN A 73 18.09 3.83 0.06
N VAL A 74 17.19 4.70 -0.43
CA VAL A 74 17.09 6.09 0.03
C VAL A 74 16.78 6.16 1.52
N GLN A 75 15.79 5.39 2.01
CA GLN A 75 15.44 5.36 3.43
C GLN A 75 16.59 4.86 4.31
N ARG A 76 17.36 3.87 3.85
CA ARG A 76 18.57 3.43 4.58
C ARG A 76 19.64 4.52 4.64
N ALA A 77 19.84 5.28 3.56
CA ALA A 77 20.76 6.41 3.55
C ALA A 77 20.32 7.54 4.51
N LEU A 78 19.01 7.70 4.72
CA LEU A 78 18.42 8.59 5.72
C LEU A 78 18.49 8.02 7.17
N GLY A 79 19.06 6.83 7.36
CA GLY A 79 19.27 6.22 8.68
C GLY A 79 18.16 5.26 9.14
N HIS A 80 17.11 5.06 8.35
CA HIS A 80 16.08 4.08 8.67
C HIS A 80 16.63 2.64 8.57
N ARG A 81 16.24 1.79 9.52
CA ARG A 81 16.67 0.39 9.58
C ARG A 81 15.47 -0.54 9.43
N SER A 82 15.66 -1.61 8.67
CA SER A 82 14.67 -2.69 8.59
C SER A 82 14.47 -3.32 9.97
N PRO A 83 13.22 -3.69 10.34
CA PRO A 83 12.96 -4.37 11.59
C PRO A 83 13.68 -5.72 11.65
N GLY A 84 14.26 -6.03 12.81
CA GLY A 84 14.77 -7.38 13.08
C GLY A 84 13.65 -8.40 13.26
N LEU A 85 13.98 -9.68 13.18
CA LEU A 85 13.02 -10.79 13.26
C LEU A 85 12.14 -10.74 14.52
N ALA A 86 12.71 -10.39 15.68
CA ALA A 86 11.96 -10.27 16.92
C ALA A 86 10.83 -9.23 16.83
N LYS A 87 11.10 -8.07 16.19
CA LYS A 87 10.11 -7.02 15.97
C LYS A 87 9.03 -7.47 14.99
N LEU A 88 9.42 -8.19 13.93
CA LEU A 88 8.45 -8.79 12.99
C LEU A 88 7.52 -9.79 13.69
N ILE A 89 8.06 -10.71 14.49
CA ILE A 89 7.27 -11.69 15.25
C ILE A 89 6.35 -10.97 16.24
N HIS A 90 6.84 -9.93 16.92
CA HIS A 90 6.03 -9.13 17.84
C HIS A 90 4.83 -8.50 17.13
N HIS A 91 5.06 -7.79 16.02
CA HIS A 91 3.97 -7.16 15.26
C HIS A 91 3.01 -8.18 14.64
N TRP A 92 3.51 -9.32 14.16
CA TRP A 92 2.63 -10.39 13.68
C TRP A 92 1.72 -10.95 14.78
N ARG A 93 2.22 -11.11 16.01
CA ARG A 93 1.38 -11.54 17.15
C ARG A 93 0.36 -10.47 17.54
N LEU A 94 0.75 -9.20 17.49
CA LEU A 94 -0.16 -8.07 17.75
C LEU A 94 -1.28 -8.05 16.71
N GLU A 95 -0.94 -8.14 15.42
CA GLU A 95 -1.88 -8.19 14.32
C GLU A 95 -2.90 -9.32 14.53
N ARG A 96 -2.42 -10.55 14.78
CA ARG A 96 -3.30 -11.70 15.06
C ARG A 96 -4.26 -11.53 16.25
N LYS A 97 -3.93 -10.66 17.21
CA LYS A 97 -4.83 -10.31 18.31
C LYS A 97 -5.85 -9.27 17.85
N LEU A 98 -5.42 -8.24 17.11
CA LEU A 98 -6.26 -7.17 16.60
C LEU A 98 -7.30 -7.67 15.59
N THR A 99 -6.92 -8.57 14.68
CA THR A 99 -7.84 -9.14 13.67
C THR A 99 -9.06 -9.81 14.29
N ARG A 100 -8.99 -10.26 15.56
CA ARG A 100 -10.15 -10.83 16.28
C ARG A 100 -11.24 -9.80 16.62
N HIS A 101 -10.90 -8.52 16.59
CA HIS A 101 -11.79 -7.41 16.85
C HIS A 101 -12.26 -6.72 15.57
N TYR A 102 -11.74 -7.12 14.41
CA TYR A 102 -12.18 -6.56 13.14
C TYR A 102 -13.54 -7.16 12.78
N PRO A 103 -14.46 -6.33 12.24
CA PRO A 103 -15.72 -6.85 11.72
C PRO A 103 -15.43 -7.86 10.61
N LEU A 104 -16.33 -8.83 10.45
CA LEU A 104 -16.26 -9.73 9.29
C LEU A 104 -16.35 -8.89 8.03
N THR A 105 -15.36 -9.05 7.16
CA THR A 105 -15.41 -8.54 5.78
C THR A 105 -16.30 -9.49 4.99
N ASP A 106 -17.58 -9.11 4.84
CA ASP A 106 -18.51 -9.73 3.89
C ASP A 106 -18.19 -9.34 2.44
#